data_AF-A0A6C0E5Q8-F1
#
_entry.id   AF-A0A6C0E5Q8-F1
#
_cell.length_a   1.000
_cell.length_b   1.000
_cell.length_c   1.000
_cell.angle_alpha   90.00
_cell.angle_beta   90.00
_cell.angle_gamma   90.00
#
_symmetry.space_group_name_H-M   'P 1'
#
loop_
_entity.id
_entity.type
_entity.pdbx_description
1 polymer ?
#
loop_
_entity_poly.entity_id
_entity_poly.type
_entity_poly.pdbx_seq_one_letter_code
_entity_poly.pdbx_strand_id
1 'polypeptide(L)' 'MNIITIIGVSILFFYSLINILKFYGIQEDVYGIYISFYLLLVACVVFLPTEYSKM' A
#
# COMPACT_ATOMS: atom_id res chain seq x y z
N MET A 1 -15.33 2.48 5.39
CA MET A 1 -14.59 1.51 6.22
C MET A 1 -13.81 2.28 7.27
N ASN A 2 -13.65 1.73 8.47
CA ASN A 2 -12.80 2.34 9.49
C ASN A 2 -11.35 2.39 8.97
N ILE A 3 -10.59 3.44 9.30
CA ILE A 3 -9.17 3.60 8.93
C ILE A 3 -8.35 2.37 9.31
N ILE A 4 -8.65 1.79 10.48
CA ILE A 4 -8.01 0.57 10.98
C ILE A 4 -8.20 -0.60 9.99
N THR A 5 -9.41 -0.74 9.43
CA THR A 5 -9.72 -1.78 8.45
C THR A 5 -8.97 -1.55 7.14
N ILE A 6 -8.86 -0.30 6.68
CA ILE A 6 -8.12 0.06 5.46
C ILE A 6 -6.63 -0.27 5.60
N ILE A 7 -6.04 0.08 6.75
CA ILE A 7 -4.63 -0.21 7.05
C ILE A 7 -4.42 -1.73 7.12
N GLY A 8 -5.25 -2.45 7.87
CA GLY A 8 -5.13 -3.90 8.03
C GLY A 8 -5.23 -4.66 6.71
N VAL A 9 -6.21 -4.34 5.86
CA VAL A 9 -6.36 -4.95 4.54
C VAL A 9 -5.19 -4.60 3.62
N SER A 10 -4.70 -3.36 3.65
CA SER A 10 -3.56 -2.93 2.83
C SER A 10 -2.30 -3.72 3.19
N ILE A 11 -2.01 -3.92 4.48
CA ILE A 11 -0.85 -4.69 4.94
C ILE A 11 -0.95 -6.15 4.46
N LEU A 12 -2.11 -6.79 4.64
CA LEU A 12 -2.33 -8.17 4.18
C LEU A 12 -2.17 -8.29 2.66
N PHE A 13 -2.67 -7.31 1.91
CA PHE A 13 -2.55 -7.26 0.46
C PHE A 13 -1.09 -7.19 0.01
N PHE A 14 -0.31 -6.22 0.51
CA PHE A 14 1.10 -6.08 0.13
C PHE A 14 1.94 -7.26 0.58
N TYR A 15 1.69 -7.79 1.78
CA TYR A 15 2.39 -8.99 2.27
C TYR A 15 2.15 -10.19 1.36
N SER A 16 0.90 -10.41 0.95
CA SER A 16 0.55 -11.49 0.02
C SER A 16 1.18 -11.28 -1.35
N LEU A 17 1.17 -10.05 -1.86
CA LEU A 17 1.76 -9.70 -3.15
C LEU A 17 3.27 -9.95 -3.19
N ILE A 18 4.00 -9.53 -2.15
CA ILE A 18 5.45 -9.76 -2.02
C ILE A 18 5.74 -11.27 -2.00
N ASN A 19 4.97 -12.05 -1.24
CA ASN A 19 5.16 -13.50 -1.19
C ASN A 19 4.90 -14.18 -2.54
N ILE A 20 3.89 -13.72 -3.30
CA ILE A 20 3.65 -14.20 -4.66
C ILE A 20 4.86 -13.86 -5.55
N LEU A 21 5.34 -12.62 -5.55
CA LEU A 21 6.50 -12.20 -6.36
C LEU A 21 7.76 -13.00 -6.01
N LYS A 22 8.01 -13.23 -4.72
CA LYS A 22 9.10 -14.09 -4.23
C LYS A 22 8.94 -15.54 -4.68
N PHE A 23 7.72 -16.08 -4.66
CA PHE A 23 7.44 -17.42 -5.15
C PHE A 23 7.75 -17.58 -6.64
N TYR A 24 7.52 -16.53 -7.44
CA TYR A 24 7.90 -16.48 -8.86
C TYR A 24 9.40 -16.23 -9.10
N GLY A 25 10.21 -16.11 -8.05
CA GLY A 25 11.65 -15.87 -8.15
C GLY A 25 12.01 -14.45 -8.61
N ILE A 26 11.06 -13.51 -8.55
CA ILE A 26 11.33 -12.11 -8.88
C ILE A 26 12.13 -11.53 -7.71
N GLN A 27 13.22 -10.85 -8.03
CA GLN A 27 14.09 -10.22 -7.05
C GLN A 27 13.53 -8.86 -6.59
N GLU A 28 13.86 -8.49 -5.35
CA GLU A 28 13.36 -7.27 -4.69
C GLU A 28 13.78 -5.97 -5.39
N ASP A 29 14.87 -5.98 -6.15
CA ASP A 29 15.35 -4.87 -6.97
C ASP A 29 14.36 -4.48 -8.08
N VAL A 30 13.61 -5.45 -8.61
CA VAL A 30 12.64 -5.21 -9.68
C VAL A 30 11.34 -4.63 -9.13
N TYR A 31 10.75 -5.23 -8.08
CA TYR A 31 9.42 -4.85 -7.60
C TYR A 31 9.43 -3.90 -6.40
N GLY A 32 10.55 -3.76 -5.69
CA GLY A 32 10.64 -3.02 -4.44
C GLY A 32 10.23 -1.56 -4.60
N ILE A 33 10.71 -0.88 -5.64
CA ILE A 33 10.37 0.51 -5.93
C ILE A 33 8.86 0.70 -6.13
N TYR A 34 8.19 -0.25 -6.78
CA TYR A 34 6.76 -0.20 -7.02
C TYR A 34 5.97 -0.42 -5.74
N ILE A 35 6.34 -1.42 -4.93
CA ILE A 35 5.72 -1.67 -3.61
C ILE A 35 5.84 -0.43 -2.72
N SER A 36 7.03 0.19 -2.64
CA SER A 36 7.28 1.39 -1.84
C SER A 36 6.43 2.57 -2.32
N PHE A 37 6.29 2.75 -3.63
CA PHE A 37 5.42 3.77 -4.21
C PHE A 37 3.95 3.53 -3.85
N TYR A 38 3.45 2.30 -3.93
CA TYR A 38 2.08 1.99 -3.55
C TYR A 38 1.83 2.14 -2.05
N LEU A 39 2.80 1.81 -1.19
CA LEU A 39 2.72 2.08 0.25
C LEU A 39 2.64 3.59 0.53
N LEU A 40 3.38 4.42 -0.21
CA LEU A 40 3.26 5.87 -0.12
C LEU A 40 1.86 6.34 -0.49
N LEU A 41 1.26 5.82 -1.56
CA LEU A 41 -0.11 6.17 -1.95
C LEU A 41 -1.13 5.82 -0.86
N VAL A 42 -1.00 4.65 -0.23
CA VAL A 42 -1.86 4.27 0.90
C VAL A 42 -1.66 5.22 2.07
N ALA A 43 -0.41 5.60 2.37
CA ALA A 43 -0.13 6.60 3.40
C ALA A 43 -0.79 7.95 3.08
N CYS A 44 -0.72 8.42 1.83
CA CYS A 44 -1.42 9.62 1.40
C CYS A 44 -2.93 9.50 1.61
N VAL A 45 -3.57 8.38 1.27
CA VAL A 45 -5.02 8.19 1.48
C VAL A 45 -5.39 8.23 2.98
N VAL A 46 -4.51 7.75 3.86
CA VAL A 46 -4.77 7.70 5.31
C VAL A 46 -4.51 9.05 5.99
N PHE A 47 -3.44 9.73 5.61
CA PHE A 47 -2.98 10.96 6.30
C PHE A 47 -3.45 12.24 5.63
N LEU A 48 -3.75 12.23 4.33
CA LEU A 48 -4.16 13.43 3.63
C LEU A 48 -5.60 13.76 4.02
N PRO A 49 -5.86 14.95 4.58
CA PRO A 49 -7.21 15.37 4.91
C PRO A 49 -8.02 15.51 3.61
N THR A 50 -9.11 14.73 3.50
CA THR A 50 -10.06 14.80 2.38
C THR A 50 -11.09 15.91 2.55
N GLU A 51 -11.05 16.62 3.68
CA GLU A 51 -11.80 17.85 3.95
C GLU A 51 -11.24 18.97 3.07
N TYR A 52 -11.49 18.87 1.75
CA TYR A 52 -11.41 20.01 0.87
C TYR A 52 -12.52 20.95 1.33
N SER A 53 -12.15 21.94 2.14
CA SER A 53 -13.03 23.03 2.55
C SER A 53 -13.69 23.57 1.28
N LYS A 54 -14.96 23.20 1.09
CA LYS A 54 -15.82 23.83 0.09
C LYS A 54 -15.99 25.27 0.56
N MET A 55 -15.12 26.14 0.07
CA MET A 55 -15.46 27.56 -0.08
C MET A 55 -16.74 27.67 -0.92
#